data_AF-A0A8B9I1V7-F1
#
_entry.id   AF-A0A8B9I1V7-F1
#
_cell.length_a   1.000
_cell.length_b   1.000
_cell.length_c   1.000
_cell.angle_alpha   90.00
_cell.angle_beta   90.00
_cell.angle_gamma   90.00
#
_symmetry.space_group_name_H-M   'P 1'
#
loop_
_entity.id
_entity.type
_entity.pdbx_description
1 polymer ?
#
loop_
_entity_poly.entity_id
_entity_poly.type
_entity_poly.pdbx_seq_one_letter_code
_entity_poly.pdbx_strand_id
1 'polypeptide(L)'
;IVFLRLNDVINTKVNSSRRSKRQSYHEEIFNIEVLLGVDCSAVQFHGREHIQKYLLTLMNIVNEIYQDGSLGAHINVVLVRIMMLCSAKSMGLIELGNPSQSLENVCRWAFLQQKEDENDAEYHDHAIFLTRQEFGPTGMQGYAPVTGMCHPVRSCTLNHEDGFSSAFVVAHETGHVLGMEHDGQGNECGDEVPMGSIMAPLVQAAFHRFHWSRCSQQELRRYLNTYDCLRDDPFDHEWPSLPQLPGLHYSMNEQCRFDFGMGYMMCTAYSTYDPCKQLWCSHPENPFFCKTKKGPPIDGTKCATGKNCFKGHCIKLTSDILRQDGHWGQWTKFGSCSRTCGAGVRFRTRQCDNPIPANGGRTCYGNNYEFQLCNTEECAKALADFREEQCKMWDPHFEHQGVKHQWLPYEHPEHEERCQLHCQSKETGDVVSMKRMVHDGTRCSYKDHYSVCVRGELKCLLGSILPLE
;
A
#
# COMPACT_ATOMS: atom_id res chain seq x y z
N ILE A 1 4.22 -6.06 -2.72
CA ILE A 1 5.09 -4.85 -2.69
C ILE A 1 4.25 -3.67 -2.26
N VAL A 2 4.45 -3.15 -1.05
CA VAL A 2 3.94 -1.83 -0.70
C VAL A 2 5.18 -0.96 -0.54
N PHE A 3 5.36 0.00 -1.44
CA PHE A 3 6.51 0.88 -1.41
C PHE A 3 6.14 2.21 -0.72
N LEU A 4 7.20 2.86 -0.23
CA LEU A 4 7.36 4.15 0.45
C LEU A 4 6.56 5.32 -0.21
N ARG A 5 6.37 6.56 0.31
CA ARG A 5 7.02 7.38 1.37
C ARG A 5 6.17 8.62 1.79
N LEU A 6 6.48 9.21 2.97
CA LEU A 6 6.43 10.63 3.41
C LEU A 6 5.15 11.49 3.23
N ASN A 7 4.50 11.85 4.35
CA ASN A 7 3.99 13.21 4.54
C ASN A 7 4.05 13.69 6.01
N ASP A 8 4.82 14.76 6.22
CA ASP A 8 4.79 15.64 7.39
C ASP A 8 3.63 16.64 7.24
N VAL A 9 2.74 16.75 8.25
CA VAL A 9 2.05 18.02 8.52
C VAL A 9 2.08 18.32 10.02
N ILE A 10 2.40 19.58 10.27
CA ILE A 10 2.83 20.25 11.48
C ILE A 10 1.67 20.48 12.46
N ASN A 11 1.95 20.20 13.74
CA ASN A 11 1.20 20.67 14.91
C ASN A 11 1.11 22.21 14.91
N THR A 12 -0.11 22.75 14.84
CA THR A 12 -0.40 24.09 15.38
C THR A 12 -1.30 23.96 16.59
N LYS A 13 -0.77 24.39 17.74
CA LYS A 13 -1.51 24.54 18.99
C LYS A 13 -2.48 25.71 18.87
N VAL A 14 -3.78 25.48 19.06
CA VAL A 14 -4.70 26.50 19.59
C VAL A 14 -5.61 25.86 20.65
N ASN A 15 -5.68 26.52 21.80
CA ASN A 15 -6.39 26.14 23.01
C ASN A 15 -7.93 26.24 22.88
N SER A 16 -8.58 25.23 23.46
CA SER A 16 -9.87 25.19 24.17
C SER A 16 -11.16 25.73 23.52
N SER A 17 -12.16 24.84 23.61
CA SER A 17 -13.61 25.08 23.71
C SER A 17 -14.42 25.24 22.42
N ARG A 18 -14.85 24.09 21.86
CA ARG A 18 -16.22 23.84 21.37
C ARG A 18 -16.33 22.38 20.90
N ARG A 19 -17.39 21.70 21.34
CA ARG A 19 -17.77 20.34 20.93
C ARG A 19 -17.87 20.28 19.40
N SER A 20 -16.89 19.66 18.75
CA SER A 20 -17.03 19.13 17.40
C SER A 20 -17.09 17.62 17.51
N LYS A 21 -18.15 17.02 16.94
CA LYS A 21 -18.24 15.57 16.74
C LYS A 21 -17.00 15.15 15.93
N ARG A 22 -16.00 14.56 16.58
CA ARG A 22 -14.93 13.82 15.91
C ARG A 22 -15.54 12.55 15.33
N GLN A 23 -16.04 12.67 14.11
CA GLN A 23 -16.24 11.53 13.22
C GLN A 23 -14.83 11.03 12.90
N SER A 24 -14.43 9.96 13.56
CA SER A 24 -13.22 9.21 13.22
C SER A 24 -13.43 8.59 11.85
N TYR A 25 -13.15 9.33 10.78
CA TYR A 25 -12.92 8.75 9.47
C TYR A 25 -11.70 7.84 9.65
N HIS A 26 -11.93 6.52 9.70
CA HIS A 26 -10.86 5.60 9.31
C HIS A 26 -10.53 5.98 7.86
N GLU A 27 -9.30 6.39 7.59
CA GLU A 27 -8.82 6.55 6.23
C GLU A 27 -8.88 5.16 5.57
N GLU A 28 -9.87 4.94 4.71
CA GLU A 28 -9.96 3.72 3.91
C GLU A 28 -8.72 3.65 3.00
N ILE A 29 -8.04 2.51 3.04
CA ILE A 29 -6.88 2.19 2.22
C ILE A 29 -7.38 1.31 1.09
N PHE A 30 -6.97 1.64 -0.14
CA PHE A 30 -7.28 0.85 -1.33
C PHE A 30 -6.00 0.25 -1.89
N ASN A 31 -6.05 -0.99 -2.37
CA ASN A 31 -4.93 -1.68 -2.99
C ASN A 31 -5.31 -2.02 -4.44
N ILE A 32 -4.41 -1.77 -5.38
CA ILE A 32 -4.55 -2.20 -6.77
C ILE A 32 -3.54 -3.32 -6.99
N GLU A 33 -4.02 -4.55 -7.08
CA GLU A 33 -3.20 -5.72 -7.41
C GLU A 33 -2.88 -5.75 -8.90
N VAL A 34 -1.59 -5.67 -9.25
CA VAL A 34 -1.12 -5.45 -10.61
C VAL A 34 -0.44 -6.68 -11.20
N LEU A 35 -0.95 -7.13 -12.34
CA LEU A 35 -0.22 -7.97 -13.30
C LEU A 35 0.59 -7.07 -14.25
N LEU A 36 1.92 -7.19 -14.21
CA LEU A 36 2.81 -6.46 -15.11
C LEU A 36 3.28 -7.35 -16.26
N GLY A 37 2.77 -7.08 -17.47
CA GLY A 37 3.19 -7.71 -18.71
C GLY A 37 4.24 -6.88 -19.44
N VAL A 38 5.27 -7.54 -19.98
CA VAL A 38 6.33 -6.87 -20.74
C VAL A 38 6.68 -7.68 -21.98
N ASP A 39 6.74 -7.01 -23.13
CA ASP A 39 7.02 -7.67 -24.40
C ASP A 39 8.51 -7.90 -24.66
N CYS A 40 8.80 -8.58 -25.78
CA CYS A 40 10.16 -8.93 -26.16
C CYS A 40 11.04 -7.70 -26.42
N SER A 41 10.48 -6.59 -26.89
CA SER A 41 11.24 -5.39 -27.24
C SER A 41 11.86 -4.74 -26.00
N ALA A 42 11.11 -4.66 -24.90
CA ALA A 42 11.62 -4.18 -23.62
C ALA A 42 12.62 -5.16 -22.99
N VAL A 43 12.36 -6.48 -23.05
CA VAL A 43 13.29 -7.50 -22.54
C VAL A 43 14.64 -7.47 -23.27
N GLN A 44 14.64 -7.32 -24.59
CA GLN A 44 15.87 -7.22 -25.37
C GLN A 44 16.65 -5.94 -25.06
N PHE A 45 15.96 -4.84 -24.83
CA PHE A 45 16.59 -3.55 -24.57
C PHE A 45 17.24 -3.45 -23.18
N HIS A 46 16.56 -3.91 -22.14
CA HIS A 46 17.08 -3.88 -20.76
C HIS A 46 17.99 -5.06 -20.44
N GLY A 47 17.80 -6.19 -21.13
CA GLY A 47 18.48 -7.46 -20.84
C GLY A 47 17.74 -8.24 -19.75
N ARG A 48 17.70 -9.57 -19.90
CA ARG A 48 16.94 -10.47 -19.00
C ARG A 48 17.35 -10.39 -17.53
N GLU A 49 18.62 -10.12 -17.25
CA GLU A 49 19.15 -10.04 -15.88
C GLU A 49 18.81 -8.72 -15.18
N HIS A 50 18.58 -7.65 -15.93
CA HIS A 50 18.40 -6.31 -15.37
C HIS A 50 16.95 -5.82 -15.42
N ILE A 51 16.15 -6.37 -16.33
CA ILE A 51 14.78 -5.90 -16.54
C ILE A 51 13.91 -6.03 -15.28
N GLN A 52 14.02 -7.11 -14.51
CA GLN A 52 13.22 -7.26 -13.30
C GLN A 52 13.46 -6.11 -12.32
N LYS A 53 14.72 -5.72 -12.10
CA LYS A 53 15.06 -4.59 -11.22
C LYS A 53 14.53 -3.25 -11.76
N TYR A 54 14.63 -3.06 -13.09
CA TYR A 54 14.07 -1.89 -13.77
C TYR A 54 12.56 -1.79 -13.55
N LEU A 55 11.83 -2.87 -13.79
CA LEU A 55 10.36 -2.92 -13.65
C LEU A 55 9.92 -2.67 -12.21
N LEU A 56 10.60 -3.28 -11.23
CA LEU A 56 10.33 -3.03 -9.81
C LEU A 56 10.53 -1.54 -9.49
N THR A 57 11.62 -0.93 -9.97
CA THR A 57 11.89 0.50 -9.79
C THR A 57 10.82 1.37 -10.44
N LEU A 58 10.39 1.03 -11.65
CA LEU A 58 9.33 1.74 -12.36
C LEU A 58 8.02 1.69 -11.57
N MET A 59 7.61 0.50 -11.11
CA MET A 59 6.38 0.33 -10.34
C MET A 59 6.45 0.99 -8.96
N ASN A 60 7.63 1.10 -8.34
CA ASN A 60 7.81 1.91 -7.14
C ASN A 60 7.49 3.38 -7.41
N ILE A 61 7.95 3.93 -8.55
CA ILE A 61 7.65 5.32 -8.92
C ILE A 61 6.14 5.48 -9.15
N VAL A 62 5.50 4.54 -9.84
CA VAL A 62 4.04 4.55 -10.03
C VAL A 62 3.31 4.55 -8.69
N ASN A 63 3.72 3.69 -7.75
CA ASN A 63 3.14 3.66 -6.41
C ASN A 63 3.32 5.01 -5.68
N GLU A 64 4.50 5.63 -5.74
CA GLU A 64 4.74 6.95 -5.14
C GLU A 64 3.85 8.05 -5.74
N ILE A 65 3.53 7.96 -7.04
CA ILE A 65 2.58 8.89 -7.68
C ILE A 65 1.18 8.71 -7.08
N TYR A 66 0.72 7.47 -6.87
CA TYR A 66 -0.60 7.18 -6.27
C TYR A 66 -0.68 7.45 -4.76
N GLN A 67 0.46 7.46 -4.07
CA GLN A 67 0.56 7.85 -2.66
C GLN A 67 0.62 9.37 -2.46
N ASP A 68 0.71 10.16 -3.53
CA ASP A 68 0.76 11.61 -3.41
C ASP A 68 -0.53 12.17 -2.78
N GLY A 69 -0.37 13.00 -1.76
CA GLY A 69 -1.49 13.53 -0.98
C GLY A 69 -2.50 14.37 -1.78
N SER A 70 -2.12 14.87 -2.96
CA SER A 70 -3.05 15.58 -3.86
C SER A 70 -4.15 14.68 -4.41
N LEU A 71 -3.95 13.36 -4.49
CA LEU A 71 -4.96 12.40 -4.93
C LEU A 71 -6.19 12.41 -4.01
N GLY A 72 -5.99 12.67 -2.72
CA GLY A 72 -7.06 12.74 -1.72
C GLY A 72 -7.69 11.40 -1.37
N ALA A 73 -7.00 10.30 -1.68
CA ALA A 73 -7.29 8.92 -1.30
C ALA A 73 -5.96 8.16 -1.11
N HIS A 74 -5.95 7.12 -0.27
CA HIS A 74 -4.76 6.29 -0.02
C HIS A 74 -4.81 5.04 -0.89
N ILE A 75 -4.10 5.04 -2.02
CA ILE A 75 -4.09 3.94 -2.99
C ILE A 75 -2.69 3.33 -3.09
N ASN A 76 -2.55 2.06 -2.71
CA ASN A 76 -1.33 1.27 -2.90
C ASN A 76 -1.37 0.56 -4.25
N VAL A 77 -0.30 0.65 -5.02
CA VAL A 77 -0.13 -0.13 -6.26
C VAL A 77 0.78 -1.31 -5.94
N VAL A 78 0.20 -2.51 -5.96
CA VAL A 78 0.85 -3.72 -5.46
C VAL A 78 1.12 -4.69 -6.59
N LEU A 79 2.39 -4.91 -6.89
CA LEU A 79 2.79 -5.87 -7.92
C LEU A 79 2.63 -7.31 -7.41
N VAL A 80 1.74 -8.07 -8.04
CA VAL A 80 1.51 -9.50 -7.72
C VAL A 80 2.31 -10.41 -8.65
N ARG A 81 2.47 -10.03 -9.93
CA ARG A 81 3.10 -10.91 -10.93
C ARG A 81 3.77 -10.13 -12.05
N ILE A 82 4.94 -10.60 -12.49
CA ILE A 82 5.64 -10.10 -13.69
C ILE A 82 5.64 -11.19 -14.76
N MET A 83 5.15 -10.87 -15.94
CA MET A 83 5.15 -11.75 -17.10
C MET A 83 6.00 -11.18 -18.24
N MET A 84 7.14 -11.81 -18.50
CA MET A 84 8.01 -11.48 -19.63
C MET A 84 7.66 -12.33 -20.85
N LEU A 85 7.15 -11.71 -21.91
CA LEU A 85 6.68 -12.39 -23.11
C LEU A 85 7.76 -12.35 -24.21
N CYS A 86 8.74 -13.25 -24.13
CA CYS A 86 9.71 -13.50 -25.20
C CYS A 86 9.34 -14.78 -25.99
N SER A 87 8.33 -14.72 -26.87
CA SER A 87 8.06 -15.76 -27.87
C SER A 87 7.13 -15.22 -28.98
N ALA A 88 6.83 -16.02 -30.00
CA ALA A 88 5.85 -15.69 -31.04
C ALA A 88 4.48 -15.24 -30.48
N LYS A 89 4.13 -15.66 -29.25
CA LYS A 89 2.90 -15.24 -28.56
C LYS A 89 2.84 -13.73 -28.25
N SER A 90 3.98 -13.05 -28.15
CA SER A 90 4.04 -11.60 -27.91
C SER A 90 3.87 -10.76 -29.18
N MET A 91 4.22 -11.31 -30.35
CA MET A 91 4.24 -10.58 -31.61
C MET A 91 2.84 -10.26 -32.13
N GLY A 92 1.80 -10.93 -31.61
CA GLY A 92 0.41 -10.68 -31.98
C GLY A 92 -0.35 -9.78 -30.99
N LEU A 93 0.30 -9.21 -29.98
CA LEU A 93 -0.37 -8.30 -29.04
C LEU A 93 -0.35 -6.85 -29.52
N ILE A 94 0.70 -6.44 -30.24
CA ILE A 94 0.87 -5.08 -30.70
C ILE A 94 0.63 -5.01 -32.21
N GLU A 95 -0.40 -4.27 -32.62
CA GLU A 95 -0.78 -4.03 -34.01
C GLU A 95 -0.30 -2.63 -34.43
N LEU A 96 0.62 -2.59 -35.40
CA LEU A 96 1.27 -1.36 -35.84
C LEU A 96 0.23 -0.34 -36.35
N GLY A 97 0.20 0.85 -35.75
CA GLY A 97 -0.70 1.93 -36.13
C GLY A 97 -2.17 1.73 -35.74
N ASN A 98 -2.49 0.68 -34.97
CA ASN A 98 -3.82 0.44 -34.44
C ASN A 98 -3.78 0.31 -32.90
N PRO A 99 -3.79 1.45 -32.17
CA PRO A 99 -3.70 1.43 -30.70
C PRO A 99 -4.92 0.77 -30.05
N SER A 100 -6.10 0.92 -30.68
CA SER A 100 -7.34 0.31 -30.20
C SER A 100 -7.28 -1.21 -30.25
N GLN A 101 -6.86 -1.78 -31.38
CA GLN A 101 -6.72 -3.23 -31.50
C GLN A 101 -5.62 -3.78 -30.59
N SER A 102 -4.50 -3.04 -30.46
CA SER A 102 -3.40 -3.41 -29.57
C SER A 102 -3.87 -3.51 -28.12
N LEU A 103 -4.62 -2.51 -27.64
CA LEU A 103 -5.20 -2.52 -26.30
C LEU A 103 -6.19 -3.68 -26.13
N GLU A 104 -7.09 -3.91 -27.09
CA GLU A 104 -8.04 -5.04 -27.01
C GLU A 104 -7.32 -6.39 -26.89
N ASN A 105 -6.25 -6.59 -27.67
CA ASN A 105 -5.42 -7.79 -27.61
C ASN A 105 -4.74 -7.95 -26.25
N VAL A 106 -4.21 -6.87 -25.69
CA VAL A 106 -3.59 -6.83 -24.35
C VAL A 106 -4.60 -7.13 -23.26
N CYS A 107 -5.77 -6.50 -23.28
CA CYS A 107 -6.83 -6.73 -22.30
C CYS A 107 -7.34 -8.16 -22.35
N ARG A 108 -7.50 -8.73 -23.55
CA ARG A 108 -7.84 -10.14 -23.73
C ARG A 108 -6.75 -11.06 -23.21
N TRP A 109 -5.48 -10.73 -23.46
CA TRP A 109 -4.35 -11.49 -22.92
C TRP A 109 -4.34 -11.48 -21.38
N ALA A 110 -4.54 -10.31 -20.76
CA ALA A 110 -4.61 -10.13 -19.32
C ALA A 110 -5.76 -10.95 -18.71
N PHE A 111 -6.96 -10.89 -19.31
CA PHE A 111 -8.09 -11.71 -18.91
C PHE A 111 -7.77 -13.21 -18.92
N LEU A 112 -7.04 -13.69 -19.92
CA LEU A 112 -6.59 -15.09 -19.99
C LEU A 112 -5.53 -15.47 -18.94
N GLN A 113 -4.89 -14.49 -18.28
CA GLN A 113 -3.95 -14.72 -17.19
C GLN A 113 -4.62 -14.67 -15.81
N GLN A 114 -5.88 -14.28 -15.74
CA GLN A 114 -6.60 -14.12 -14.49
C GLN A 114 -6.77 -15.45 -13.75
N LYS A 115 -6.63 -15.42 -12.43
CA LYS A 115 -6.88 -16.56 -11.56
C LYS A 115 -8.38 -16.69 -11.30
N GLU A 116 -8.87 -17.92 -11.25
CA GLU A 116 -10.29 -18.18 -10.98
C GLU A 116 -10.64 -17.92 -9.51
N ASP A 117 -9.70 -18.14 -8.59
CA ASP A 117 -9.86 -17.88 -7.16
C ASP A 117 -9.32 -16.48 -6.83
N GLU A 118 -10.19 -15.62 -6.29
CA GLU A 118 -9.85 -14.28 -5.78
C GLU A 118 -8.91 -14.34 -4.57
N ASN A 119 -8.80 -15.49 -3.91
CA ASN A 119 -7.84 -15.71 -2.82
C ASN A 119 -6.50 -16.31 -3.30
N ASP A 120 -6.25 -16.37 -4.61
CA ASP A 120 -4.94 -16.73 -5.15
C ASP A 120 -3.98 -15.54 -4.99
N ALA A 121 -2.77 -15.78 -4.52
CA ALA A 121 -1.77 -14.72 -4.36
C ALA A 121 -1.42 -14.03 -5.69
N GLU A 122 -1.58 -14.71 -6.83
CA GLU A 122 -1.35 -14.14 -8.15
C GLU A 122 -2.63 -13.56 -8.81
N TYR A 123 -3.75 -13.46 -8.08
CA TYR A 123 -4.93 -12.73 -8.55
C TYR A 123 -4.61 -11.24 -8.76
N HIS A 124 -5.23 -10.60 -9.74
CA HIS A 124 -4.97 -9.19 -10.02
C HIS A 124 -6.23 -8.41 -10.36
N ASP A 125 -6.30 -7.17 -9.89
CA ASP A 125 -7.37 -6.22 -10.23
C ASP A 125 -7.14 -5.54 -11.57
N HIS A 126 -5.86 -5.34 -11.89
CA HIS A 126 -5.43 -4.47 -12.98
C HIS A 126 -4.21 -5.03 -13.71
N ALA A 127 -4.20 -4.91 -15.04
CA ALA A 127 -3.07 -5.32 -15.86
C ALA A 127 -2.39 -4.11 -16.52
N ILE A 128 -1.07 -4.06 -16.41
CA ILE A 128 -0.25 -3.03 -17.04
C ILE A 128 0.67 -3.71 -18.05
N PHE A 129 0.60 -3.29 -19.31
CA PHE A 129 1.44 -3.82 -20.37
C PHE A 129 2.45 -2.79 -20.86
N LEU A 130 3.72 -3.17 -20.88
CA LEU A 130 4.84 -2.33 -21.33
C LEU A 130 5.43 -2.86 -22.63
N THR A 131 5.60 -1.96 -23.60
CA THR A 131 6.22 -2.24 -24.89
C THR A 131 7.12 -1.11 -25.35
N ARG A 132 8.22 -1.41 -26.05
CA ARG A 132 9.01 -0.40 -26.79
C ARG A 132 8.62 -0.32 -28.26
N GLN A 133 7.60 -1.06 -28.68
CA GLN A 133 7.06 -1.00 -30.04
C GLN A 133 6.12 0.21 -30.17
N GLU A 134 6.08 0.80 -31.35
CA GLU A 134 5.11 1.84 -31.68
C GLU A 134 3.75 1.19 -31.98
N PHE A 135 2.73 1.53 -31.22
CA PHE A 135 1.35 1.01 -31.40
C PHE A 135 0.36 2.08 -31.87
N GLY A 136 0.74 3.35 -31.80
CA GLY A 136 -0.13 4.50 -32.10
C GLY A 136 0.56 5.58 -32.95
N PRO A 137 -0.13 6.71 -33.20
CA PRO A 137 0.46 7.85 -33.88
C PRO A 137 1.67 8.40 -33.12
N THR A 138 2.59 9.06 -33.84
CA THR A 138 3.81 9.62 -33.24
C THR A 138 3.49 10.52 -32.05
N GLY A 139 4.08 10.19 -30.89
CA GLY A 139 3.88 10.91 -29.63
C GLY A 139 2.81 10.30 -28.70
N MET A 140 2.04 9.31 -29.15
CA MET A 140 1.20 8.51 -28.25
C MET A 140 2.07 7.60 -27.40
N GLN A 141 1.99 7.76 -26.08
CA GLN A 141 2.78 6.99 -25.11
C GLN A 141 1.96 5.98 -24.34
N GLY A 142 0.63 6.13 -24.28
CA GLY A 142 -0.24 5.24 -23.54
C GLY A 142 -1.61 5.16 -24.19
N TYR A 143 -2.35 4.10 -23.86
CA TYR A 143 -3.75 3.94 -24.22
C TYR A 143 -4.46 3.07 -23.19
N ALA A 144 -5.62 3.54 -22.74
CA ALA A 144 -6.44 2.87 -21.73
C ALA A 144 -7.94 3.11 -21.97
N PRO A 145 -8.80 2.20 -21.49
CA PRO A 145 -10.23 2.47 -21.42
C PRO A 145 -10.52 3.46 -20.28
N VAL A 146 -11.40 4.43 -20.53
CA VAL A 146 -11.93 5.29 -19.47
C VAL A 146 -12.98 4.48 -18.70
N THR A 147 -12.80 4.35 -17.39
CA THR A 147 -13.51 3.42 -16.51
C THR A 147 -13.30 1.95 -16.87
N GLY A 148 -12.94 1.14 -15.90
CA GLY A 148 -12.69 -0.28 -16.14
C GLY A 148 -12.01 -1.00 -14.99
N MET A 149 -11.67 -0.31 -13.90
CA MET A 149 -11.09 -0.94 -12.72
C MET A 149 -12.02 -2.04 -12.19
N CYS A 150 -11.44 -3.17 -11.74
CA CYS A 150 -12.14 -4.40 -11.37
C CYS A 150 -12.89 -5.13 -12.52
N HIS A 151 -12.91 -4.58 -13.74
CA HIS A 151 -13.64 -5.21 -14.84
C HIS A 151 -12.74 -6.22 -15.57
N PRO A 152 -13.18 -7.48 -15.77
CA PRO A 152 -12.32 -8.58 -16.22
C PRO A 152 -11.66 -8.36 -17.58
N VAL A 153 -12.29 -7.61 -18.47
CA VAL A 153 -11.77 -7.32 -19.83
C VAL A 153 -11.47 -5.85 -20.10
N ARG A 154 -11.61 -4.98 -19.08
CA ARG A 154 -11.36 -3.53 -19.23
C ARG A 154 -10.35 -2.99 -18.21
N SER A 155 -9.94 -3.77 -17.21
CA SER A 155 -8.93 -3.34 -16.25
C SER A 155 -7.51 -3.57 -16.78
N CYS A 156 -7.13 -2.81 -17.80
CA CYS A 156 -5.91 -3.01 -18.56
C CYS A 156 -5.39 -1.69 -19.14
N THR A 157 -4.06 -1.54 -19.22
CA THR A 157 -3.41 -0.41 -19.88
C THR A 157 -2.29 -0.87 -20.81
N LEU A 158 -2.11 -0.17 -21.93
CA LEU A 158 -0.99 -0.36 -22.85
C LEU A 158 -0.11 0.89 -22.82
N ASN A 159 1.16 0.71 -22.45
CA ASN A 159 2.09 1.80 -22.21
C ASN A 159 3.38 1.60 -22.99
N HIS A 160 3.86 2.68 -23.61
CA HIS A 160 5.15 2.75 -24.25
C HIS A 160 6.24 2.92 -23.18
N GLU A 161 7.19 2.00 -23.16
CA GLU A 161 8.31 2.00 -22.23
C GLU A 161 9.46 2.82 -22.83
N ASP A 162 9.76 3.96 -22.22
CA ASP A 162 10.77 4.90 -22.72
C ASP A 162 11.71 5.41 -21.63
N GLY A 163 11.99 4.58 -20.63
CA GLY A 163 12.71 4.95 -19.41
C GLY A 163 11.78 5.27 -18.26
N PHE A 164 12.34 5.76 -17.15
CA PHE A 164 11.57 5.93 -15.91
C PHE A 164 10.47 6.99 -16.01
N SER A 165 10.51 7.90 -17.00
CA SER A 165 9.43 8.84 -17.29
C SER A 165 8.12 8.13 -17.66
N SER A 166 8.20 6.91 -18.20
CA SER A 166 7.01 6.10 -18.51
C SER A 166 6.16 5.78 -17.27
N ALA A 167 6.69 5.92 -16.04
CA ALA A 167 5.90 5.79 -14.82
C ALA A 167 4.75 6.81 -14.76
N PHE A 168 4.97 8.04 -15.26
CA PHE A 168 3.91 9.05 -15.32
C PHE A 168 2.83 8.68 -16.33
N VAL A 169 3.22 8.04 -17.44
CA VAL A 169 2.29 7.51 -18.44
C VAL A 169 1.48 6.36 -17.83
N VAL A 170 2.14 5.40 -17.18
CA VAL A 170 1.46 4.29 -16.50
C VAL A 170 0.46 4.80 -15.46
N ALA A 171 0.84 5.78 -14.63
CA ALA A 171 -0.08 6.38 -13.66
C ALA A 171 -1.24 7.13 -14.34
N HIS A 172 -0.99 7.83 -15.45
CA HIS A 172 -2.01 8.50 -16.24
C HIS A 172 -3.03 7.51 -16.81
N GLU A 173 -2.56 6.45 -17.47
CA GLU A 173 -3.41 5.42 -18.07
C GLU A 173 -4.21 4.65 -17.02
N THR A 174 -3.61 4.29 -15.87
CA THR A 174 -4.35 3.68 -14.76
C THR A 174 -5.36 4.67 -14.16
N GLY A 175 -5.07 5.98 -14.18
CA GLY A 175 -6.01 7.05 -13.83
C GLY A 175 -7.29 7.03 -14.69
N HIS A 176 -7.16 6.83 -16.01
CA HIS A 176 -8.31 6.63 -16.88
C HIS A 176 -9.14 5.41 -16.49
N VAL A 177 -8.50 4.30 -16.14
CA VAL A 177 -9.19 3.06 -15.73
C VAL A 177 -9.96 3.24 -14.41
N LEU A 178 -9.48 4.12 -13.53
CA LEU A 178 -10.15 4.60 -12.31
C LEU A 178 -11.26 5.64 -12.58
N GLY A 179 -11.45 6.05 -13.84
CA GLY A 179 -12.52 6.96 -14.26
C GLY A 179 -12.14 8.44 -14.28
N MET A 180 -10.85 8.78 -14.25
CA MET A 180 -10.39 10.16 -14.40
C MET A 180 -10.33 10.56 -15.88
N GLU A 181 -10.71 11.80 -16.17
CA GLU A 181 -10.60 12.41 -17.49
C GLU A 181 -9.40 13.36 -17.58
N HIS A 182 -9.11 13.85 -18.78
CA HIS A 182 -8.01 14.78 -19.00
C HIS A 182 -8.25 16.15 -18.36
N ASP A 183 -7.22 16.71 -17.75
CA ASP A 183 -7.26 18.07 -17.23
C ASP A 183 -7.33 19.10 -18.37
N GLY A 184 -8.26 20.05 -18.26
CA GLY A 184 -8.46 21.12 -19.24
C GLY A 184 -9.18 20.70 -20.52
N GLN A 185 -9.62 19.45 -20.63
CA GLN A 185 -10.49 18.98 -21.72
C GLN A 185 -11.90 18.75 -21.18
N GLY A 186 -12.78 19.74 -21.32
CA GLY A 186 -14.16 19.63 -20.83
C GLY A 186 -14.34 19.88 -19.31
N ASN A 187 -13.26 20.22 -18.59
CA ASN A 187 -13.29 20.61 -17.18
C ASN A 187 -12.47 21.89 -16.90
N GLU A 188 -12.56 22.40 -15.67
CA GLU A 188 -11.96 23.67 -15.26
C GLU A 188 -10.49 23.55 -14.80
N CYS A 189 -9.84 22.39 -14.97
CA CYS A 189 -8.47 22.14 -14.47
C CYS A 189 -7.36 22.43 -15.47
N GLY A 190 -7.64 23.22 -16.52
CA GLY A 190 -6.65 23.59 -17.54
C GLY A 190 -5.50 24.44 -17.00
N ASP A 191 -5.69 25.16 -15.88
CA ASP A 191 -4.66 25.92 -15.18
C ASP A 191 -3.62 25.03 -14.49
N GLU A 192 -3.97 23.78 -14.18
CA GLU A 192 -3.09 22.83 -13.49
C GLU A 192 -2.23 21.98 -14.45
N VAL A 193 -2.62 21.90 -15.72
CA VAL A 193 -1.83 21.25 -16.79
C VAL A 193 -0.37 21.75 -16.85
N PRO A 194 -0.10 23.08 -16.96
CA PRO A 194 1.28 23.58 -16.95
C PRO A 194 1.96 23.46 -15.58
N MET A 195 1.22 23.09 -14.53
CA MET A 195 1.75 22.84 -13.20
C MET A 195 2.35 21.44 -13.04
N GLY A 196 2.08 20.53 -13.99
CA GLY A 196 2.56 19.15 -13.96
C GLY A 196 1.50 18.17 -13.49
N SER A 197 0.21 18.44 -13.75
CA SER A 197 -0.84 17.50 -13.37
C SER A 197 -0.70 16.16 -14.09
N ILE A 198 -0.94 15.06 -13.38
CA ILE A 198 -0.78 13.70 -13.93
C ILE A 198 -1.71 13.48 -15.13
N MET A 199 -2.97 13.94 -15.06
CA MET A 199 -3.97 13.77 -16.11
C MET A 199 -3.90 14.84 -17.23
N ALA A 200 -2.79 15.57 -17.35
CA ALA A 200 -2.56 16.45 -18.48
C ALA A 200 -2.52 15.67 -19.81
N PRO A 201 -3.20 16.14 -20.89
CA PRO A 201 -3.20 15.46 -22.20
C PRO A 201 -1.81 15.27 -22.83
N LEU A 202 -0.86 16.13 -22.46
CA LEU A 202 0.54 16.02 -22.81
C LEU A 202 1.32 15.93 -21.51
N VAL A 203 2.10 14.87 -21.32
CA VAL A 203 2.86 14.64 -20.09
C VAL A 203 3.73 15.87 -19.76
N GLN A 204 3.32 16.63 -18.75
CA GLN A 204 4.06 17.76 -18.17
C GLN A 204 4.69 17.41 -16.81
N ALA A 205 4.23 16.33 -16.19
CA ALA A 205 4.73 15.84 -14.91
C ALA A 205 6.22 15.41 -15.01
N ALA A 206 6.96 15.64 -13.94
CA ALA A 206 8.35 15.24 -13.79
C ALA A 206 8.64 14.84 -12.34
N PHE A 207 9.73 14.11 -12.07
CA PHE A 207 10.04 13.56 -10.73
C PHE A 207 10.10 14.57 -9.58
N HIS A 208 10.28 15.87 -9.83
CA HIS A 208 10.29 16.92 -8.80
C HIS A 208 9.04 17.82 -8.84
N ARG A 209 8.11 17.57 -9.76
CA ARG A 209 6.96 18.41 -10.04
C ARG A 209 5.86 17.58 -10.70
N PHE A 210 5.01 17.00 -9.86
CA PHE A 210 3.81 16.30 -10.26
C PHE A 210 2.75 16.44 -9.16
N HIS A 211 1.48 16.35 -9.53
CA HIS A 211 0.34 16.28 -8.61
C HIS A 211 -0.90 15.77 -9.35
N TRP A 212 -1.89 15.28 -8.61
CA TRP A 212 -3.23 15.01 -9.12
C TRP A 212 -4.08 16.28 -9.01
N SER A 213 -4.80 16.61 -10.08
CA SER A 213 -5.58 17.83 -10.10
C SER A 213 -6.81 17.75 -9.19
N ARG A 214 -7.41 18.90 -8.90
CA ARG A 214 -8.72 18.95 -8.21
C ARG A 214 -9.81 18.19 -8.98
N CYS A 215 -9.74 18.13 -10.31
CA CYS A 215 -10.69 17.38 -11.15
C CYS A 215 -10.46 15.88 -10.99
N SER A 216 -9.21 15.41 -11.11
CA SER A 216 -8.86 14.00 -10.93
C SER A 216 -9.27 13.47 -9.54
N GLN A 217 -9.01 14.26 -8.49
CA GLN A 217 -9.46 13.92 -7.12
C GLN A 217 -10.99 13.80 -7.05
N GLN A 218 -11.73 14.73 -7.66
CA GLN A 218 -13.19 14.73 -7.62
C GLN A 218 -13.77 13.54 -8.40
N GLU A 219 -13.22 13.24 -9.57
CA GLU A 219 -13.64 12.12 -10.44
C GLU A 219 -13.35 10.78 -9.78
N LEU A 220 -12.17 10.59 -9.21
CA LEU A 220 -11.83 9.39 -8.45
C LEU A 220 -12.83 9.15 -7.32
N ARG A 221 -13.13 10.18 -6.52
CA ARG A 221 -14.08 10.07 -5.41
C ARG A 221 -15.49 9.63 -5.83
N ARG A 222 -15.90 9.89 -7.07
CA ARG A 222 -17.20 9.44 -7.59
C ARG A 222 -17.25 7.93 -7.79
N TYR A 223 -16.13 7.32 -8.20
CA TYR A 223 -16.08 5.90 -8.57
C TYR A 223 -15.41 5.02 -7.51
N LEU A 224 -14.55 5.57 -6.66
CA LEU A 224 -13.70 4.79 -5.74
C LEU A 224 -14.50 3.83 -4.85
N ASN A 225 -15.66 4.27 -4.37
CA ASN A 225 -16.53 3.43 -3.53
C ASN A 225 -17.21 2.28 -4.27
N THR A 226 -17.20 2.29 -5.62
CA THR A 226 -17.80 1.24 -6.46
C THR A 226 -16.81 0.12 -6.82
N TYR A 227 -15.53 0.29 -6.49
CA TYR A 227 -14.48 -0.67 -6.78
C TYR A 227 -14.20 -1.56 -5.57
N ASP A 228 -15.06 -2.57 -5.38
CA ASP A 228 -14.96 -3.48 -4.24
C ASP A 228 -13.68 -4.36 -4.28
N CYS A 229 -13.14 -4.65 -5.48
CA CYS A 229 -11.90 -5.40 -5.64
C CYS A 229 -10.66 -4.69 -5.10
N LEU A 230 -10.74 -3.40 -4.76
CA LEU A 230 -9.58 -2.66 -4.26
C LEU A 230 -9.51 -2.64 -2.73
N ARG A 231 -10.46 -3.30 -2.05
CA ARG A 231 -10.66 -3.18 -0.60
C ARG A 231 -10.02 -4.31 0.19
N ASP A 232 -9.64 -5.40 -0.47
CA ASP A 232 -8.98 -6.51 0.18
C ASP A 232 -7.49 -6.22 0.41
N ASP A 233 -6.93 -6.98 1.35
CA ASP A 233 -5.53 -6.90 1.72
C ASP A 233 -4.73 -7.84 0.80
N PRO A 234 -3.81 -7.31 -0.03
CA PRO A 234 -3.09 -8.13 -0.99
C PRO A 234 -2.13 -9.09 -0.28
N PHE A 235 -1.81 -10.19 -0.94
CA PHE A 235 -0.90 -11.18 -0.37
C PHE A 235 0.54 -10.66 -0.23
N ASP A 236 1.23 -11.12 0.81
CA ASP A 236 2.67 -10.86 0.99
C ASP A 236 3.48 -11.61 -0.09
N HIS A 237 4.07 -10.85 -1.00
CA HIS A 237 4.95 -11.37 -2.04
C HIS A 237 6.42 -11.13 -1.68
N GLU A 238 7.26 -12.18 -1.80
CA GLU A 238 8.71 -12.14 -1.58
C GLU A 238 9.48 -11.46 -2.73
N TRP A 239 9.13 -10.22 -3.04
CA TRP A 239 9.95 -9.41 -3.95
C TRP A 239 11.19 -8.85 -3.25
N PRO A 240 12.33 -8.72 -3.94
CA PRO A 240 13.51 -8.11 -3.34
C PRO A 240 13.21 -6.66 -2.95
N SER A 241 13.64 -6.27 -1.75
CA SER A 241 13.48 -4.89 -1.30
C SER A 241 14.25 -3.95 -2.22
N LEU A 242 13.57 -2.90 -2.70
CA LEU A 242 14.24 -1.88 -3.48
C LEU A 242 15.04 -0.94 -2.58
N PRO A 243 16.15 -0.41 -3.08
CA PRO A 243 16.89 0.65 -2.41
C PRO A 243 15.98 1.88 -2.24
N GLN A 244 16.06 2.53 -1.08
CA GLN A 244 15.34 3.78 -0.79
C GLN A 244 15.57 4.86 -1.86
N LEU A 245 16.73 4.83 -2.50
CA LEU A 245 17.11 5.75 -3.58
C LEU A 245 17.48 4.94 -4.83
N PRO A 246 16.58 4.84 -5.82
CA PRO A 246 16.81 4.09 -7.04
C PRO A 246 18.11 4.47 -7.77
N GLY A 247 18.43 5.77 -7.84
CA GLY A 247 19.57 6.30 -8.58
C GLY A 247 20.95 5.85 -8.07
N LEU A 248 21.02 5.22 -6.90
CA LEU A 248 22.25 4.56 -6.44
C LEU A 248 22.67 3.41 -7.37
N HIS A 249 21.73 2.85 -8.13
CA HIS A 249 21.98 1.75 -9.05
C HIS A 249 21.81 2.12 -10.52
N TYR A 250 21.45 3.37 -10.83
CA TYR A 250 21.24 3.84 -12.19
C TYR A 250 22.02 5.14 -12.39
N SER A 251 23.12 5.06 -13.12
CA SER A 251 23.92 6.21 -13.51
C SER A 251 23.18 7.14 -14.47
N MET A 252 23.65 8.38 -14.62
CA MET A 252 23.12 9.31 -15.63
C MET A 252 23.22 8.76 -17.05
N ASN A 253 24.28 7.98 -17.34
CA ASN A 253 24.45 7.35 -18.65
C ASN A 253 23.41 6.26 -18.91
N GLU A 254 23.11 5.43 -17.91
CA GLU A 254 22.07 4.42 -18.04
C GLU A 254 20.69 5.06 -18.21
N GLN A 255 20.39 6.12 -17.47
CA GLN A 255 19.16 6.87 -17.63
C GLN A 255 19.05 7.51 -19.03
N CYS A 256 20.14 8.10 -19.54
CA CYS A 256 20.19 8.59 -20.93
C CYS A 256 19.96 7.49 -21.96
N ARG A 257 20.53 6.30 -21.73
CA ARG A 257 20.30 5.13 -22.57
C ARG A 257 18.83 4.76 -22.57
N PHE A 258 18.18 4.72 -21.41
CA PHE A 258 16.76 4.39 -21.30
C PHE A 258 15.86 5.39 -22.02
N ASP A 259 16.13 6.68 -21.84
CA ASP A 259 15.32 7.77 -22.37
C ASP A 259 15.41 7.90 -23.91
N PHE A 260 16.60 7.73 -24.47
CA PHE A 260 16.88 8.06 -25.88
C PHE A 260 17.39 6.89 -26.73
N GLY A 261 17.62 5.73 -26.10
CA GLY A 261 18.05 4.51 -26.76
C GLY A 261 19.55 4.22 -26.62
N MET A 262 19.95 3.13 -27.26
CA MET A 262 21.34 2.63 -27.22
C MET A 262 22.32 3.70 -27.70
N GLY A 263 23.47 3.79 -27.00
CA GLY A 263 24.54 4.74 -27.33
C GLY A 263 24.40 6.14 -26.72
N TYR A 264 23.21 6.56 -26.27
CA TYR A 264 23.07 7.84 -25.58
C TYR A 264 23.72 7.82 -24.19
N MET A 265 24.40 8.91 -23.85
CA MET A 265 25.05 9.14 -22.56
C MET A 265 24.87 10.58 -22.11
N MET A 266 25.29 10.89 -20.88
CA MET A 266 25.20 12.24 -20.32
C MET A 266 25.94 13.25 -21.21
N CYS A 267 25.27 14.35 -21.54
CA CYS A 267 25.82 15.38 -22.42
C CYS A 267 26.86 16.22 -21.69
N THR A 268 28.07 16.25 -22.23
CA THR A 268 29.17 17.06 -21.68
C THR A 268 29.33 18.41 -22.36
N ALA A 269 28.77 18.59 -23.56
CA ALA A 269 28.82 19.84 -24.31
C ALA A 269 27.92 20.94 -23.70
N TYR A 270 26.85 20.55 -23.01
CA TYR A 270 25.95 21.45 -22.29
C TYR A 270 25.99 21.11 -20.80
N SER A 271 26.78 21.85 -20.04
CA SER A 271 26.86 21.67 -18.58
C SER A 271 25.97 22.71 -17.89
N THR A 272 24.89 22.24 -17.28
CA THR A 272 24.13 23.07 -16.33
C THR A 272 24.88 23.15 -15.00
N TYR A 273 24.74 24.27 -14.29
CA TYR A 273 25.33 24.43 -12.95
C TYR A 273 24.85 23.36 -11.96
N ASP A 274 23.62 22.85 -12.14
CA ASP A 274 23.07 21.74 -11.36
C ASP A 274 22.61 20.63 -12.33
N PRO A 275 23.35 19.50 -12.43
CA PRO A 275 22.99 18.39 -13.31
C PRO A 275 21.75 17.62 -12.81
N CYS A 276 21.32 17.86 -11.57
CA CYS A 276 20.14 17.21 -11.01
C CYS A 276 18.83 17.92 -11.39
N LYS A 277 18.88 19.11 -12.02
CA LYS A 277 17.65 19.80 -12.45
C LYS A 277 17.03 19.15 -13.68
N GLN A 278 17.85 18.81 -14.66
CA GLN A 278 17.44 18.24 -15.93
C GLN A 278 18.54 17.34 -16.46
N LEU A 279 18.18 16.11 -16.84
CA LEU A 279 19.09 15.18 -17.48
C LEU A 279 19.21 15.55 -18.97
N TRP A 280 20.43 15.90 -19.38
CA TRP A 280 20.78 16.18 -20.76
C TRP A 280 21.63 15.05 -21.32
N CYS A 281 21.28 14.57 -22.51
CA CYS A 281 21.87 13.38 -23.12
C CYS A 281 22.32 13.66 -24.55
N SER A 282 23.42 13.05 -24.98
CA SER A 282 23.93 13.14 -26.35
C SER A 282 24.40 11.77 -26.84
N HIS A 283 24.41 11.60 -28.16
CA HIS A 283 25.04 10.45 -28.79
C HIS A 283 26.53 10.75 -29.06
N PRO A 284 27.47 9.81 -28.85
CA PRO A 284 28.89 10.02 -29.10
C PRO A 284 29.25 10.45 -30.53
N GLU A 285 28.44 10.06 -31.51
CA GLU A 285 28.60 10.50 -32.92
C GLU A 285 28.27 11.99 -33.13
N ASN A 286 27.45 12.57 -32.26
CA ASN A 286 27.10 13.99 -32.29
C ASN A 286 27.05 14.58 -30.86
N PRO A 287 28.22 14.76 -30.23
CA PRO A 287 28.31 15.11 -28.80
C PRO A 287 27.82 16.52 -28.48
N PHE A 288 27.71 17.40 -29.49
CA PHE A 288 27.22 18.77 -29.32
C PHE A 288 25.69 18.87 -29.37
N PHE A 289 25.00 17.82 -29.84
CA PHE A 289 23.55 17.78 -29.91
C PHE A 289 22.96 17.13 -28.66
N CYS A 290 22.74 17.95 -27.63
CA CYS A 290 22.10 17.50 -26.40
C CYS A 290 20.56 17.49 -26.52
N LYS A 291 19.93 16.41 -26.06
CA LYS A 291 18.48 16.26 -25.90
C LYS A 291 18.11 16.10 -24.43
N THR A 292 16.87 16.41 -24.08
CA THR A 292 16.34 16.20 -22.72
C THR A 292 14.85 15.90 -22.76
N LYS A 293 14.37 15.09 -21.81
CA LYS A 293 12.94 14.90 -21.51
C LYS A 293 12.42 15.89 -20.46
N LYS A 294 13.18 16.94 -20.14
CA LYS A 294 12.87 17.99 -19.14
C LYS A 294 12.74 17.50 -17.69
N GLY A 295 12.97 16.22 -17.42
CA GLY A 295 12.99 15.63 -16.08
C GLY A 295 14.40 15.61 -15.46
N PRO A 296 14.51 15.63 -14.12
CA PRO A 296 15.76 15.43 -13.41
C PRO A 296 16.18 13.95 -13.48
N PRO A 297 17.46 13.62 -13.26
CA PRO A 297 17.85 12.26 -12.93
C PRO A 297 17.15 11.78 -11.65
N ILE A 298 16.89 10.48 -11.55
CA ILE A 298 16.18 9.91 -10.39
C ILE A 298 16.98 10.08 -9.08
N ASP A 299 16.29 10.13 -7.96
CA ASP A 299 16.90 10.35 -6.64
C ASP A 299 17.89 9.24 -6.29
N GLY A 300 19.08 9.62 -5.80
CA GLY A 300 20.24 8.76 -5.57
C GLY A 300 21.30 8.82 -6.67
N THR A 301 20.99 9.38 -7.84
CA THR A 301 21.94 9.41 -8.98
C THR A 301 23.18 10.21 -8.64
N LYS A 302 24.37 9.64 -8.80
CA LYS A 302 25.63 10.33 -8.55
C LYS A 302 25.77 11.57 -9.46
N CYS A 303 25.94 12.74 -8.86
CA CYS A 303 26.03 14.01 -9.57
C CYS A 303 27.40 14.70 -9.43
N ALA A 304 28.13 14.42 -8.35
CA ALA A 304 29.51 14.85 -8.14
C ALA A 304 30.22 13.91 -7.17
N THR A 305 31.51 14.14 -6.91
CA THR A 305 32.27 13.38 -5.92
C THR A 305 31.63 13.49 -4.53
N GLY A 306 31.08 12.38 -4.03
CA GLY A 306 30.40 12.33 -2.73
C GLY A 306 29.04 13.02 -2.67
N LYS A 307 28.42 13.35 -3.82
CA LYS A 307 27.08 13.96 -3.90
C LYS A 307 26.18 13.19 -4.86
N ASN A 308 24.89 13.16 -4.53
CA ASN A 308 23.85 12.51 -5.32
C ASN A 308 22.67 13.47 -5.55
N CYS A 309 21.89 13.20 -6.59
CA CYS A 309 20.64 13.89 -6.84
C CYS A 309 19.60 13.51 -5.78
N PHE A 310 18.93 14.52 -5.23
CA PHE A 310 17.79 14.34 -4.34
C PHE A 310 16.83 15.50 -4.53
N LYS A 311 15.57 15.21 -4.86
CA LYS A 311 14.54 16.22 -5.19
C LYS A 311 15.04 17.27 -6.19
N GLY A 312 15.76 16.82 -7.22
CA GLY A 312 16.28 17.68 -8.28
C GLY A 312 17.52 18.52 -7.94
N HIS A 313 18.18 18.26 -6.81
CA HIS A 313 19.38 19.00 -6.37
C HIS A 313 20.59 18.09 -6.14
N CYS A 314 21.78 18.56 -6.54
CA CYS A 314 23.03 17.85 -6.28
C CYS A 314 23.56 18.11 -4.87
N ILE A 315 23.23 17.23 -3.92
CA ILE A 315 23.52 17.39 -2.49
C ILE A 315 24.33 16.21 -1.92
N LYS A 316 24.98 16.45 -0.78
CA LYS A 316 25.58 15.36 0.01
C LYS A 316 24.46 14.73 0.85
N LEU A 317 24.16 13.46 0.62
CA LEU A 317 23.17 12.74 1.42
C LEU A 317 23.68 12.60 2.85
N THR A 318 22.94 13.12 3.82
CA THR A 318 23.18 12.92 5.26
C THR A 318 22.18 11.91 5.80
N SER A 319 22.48 11.31 6.95
CA SER A 319 21.54 10.42 7.64
C SER A 319 20.18 11.07 7.88
N ASP A 320 20.14 12.38 8.15
CA ASP A 320 18.90 13.13 8.38
C ASP A 320 18.05 13.24 7.11
N ILE A 321 18.68 13.37 5.94
CA ILE A 321 17.99 13.40 4.64
C ILE A 321 17.46 12.02 4.25
N LEU A 322 18.17 10.96 4.65
CA LEU A 322 17.79 9.56 4.46
C LEU A 322 16.92 9.03 5.59
N ARG A 323 16.52 9.88 6.53
CA ARG A 323 15.64 9.51 7.64
C ARG A 323 14.35 8.92 7.08
N GLN A 324 13.98 7.78 7.64
CA GLN A 324 12.82 7.01 7.20
C GLN A 324 12.02 6.66 8.43
N ASP A 325 10.91 7.37 8.64
CA ASP A 325 9.97 7.02 9.69
C ASP A 325 9.29 5.69 9.30
N GLY A 326 9.04 4.84 10.30
CA GLY A 326 8.38 3.58 10.08
C GLY A 326 6.87 3.76 10.00
N HIS A 327 6.27 2.97 9.11
CA HIS A 327 4.82 2.89 8.97
C HIS A 327 4.34 1.46 9.17
N TRP A 328 3.09 1.36 9.59
CA TRP A 328 2.46 0.09 9.87
C TRP A 328 2.37 -0.73 8.59
N GLY A 329 2.92 -1.95 8.64
CA GLY A 329 2.59 -3.02 7.72
C GLY A 329 1.12 -3.41 7.80
N GLN A 330 0.74 -4.27 6.89
CA GLN A 330 -0.61 -4.79 6.84
C GLN A 330 -0.95 -5.55 8.12
N TRP A 331 -2.24 -5.60 8.41
CA TRP A 331 -2.72 -6.49 9.45
C TRP A 331 -2.66 -7.93 8.96
N THR A 332 -2.20 -8.84 9.82
CA THR A 332 -2.35 -10.28 9.58
C THR A 332 -3.84 -10.63 9.46
N LYS A 333 -4.15 -11.77 8.83
CA LYS A 333 -5.49 -12.38 8.99
C LYS A 333 -5.79 -12.55 10.48
N PHE A 334 -7.08 -12.43 10.84
CA PHE A 334 -7.49 -12.76 12.20
C PHE A 334 -7.15 -14.22 12.51
N GLY A 335 -6.55 -14.44 13.68
CA GLY A 335 -6.35 -15.79 14.19
C GLY A 335 -7.67 -16.51 14.47
N SER A 336 -7.56 -17.80 14.83
CA SER A 336 -8.72 -18.58 15.27
C SER A 336 -9.41 -17.91 16.47
N CYS A 337 -10.74 -18.00 16.52
CA CYS A 337 -11.50 -17.51 17.66
C CYS A 337 -11.08 -18.26 18.93
N SER A 338 -10.91 -17.55 20.05
CA SER A 338 -10.55 -18.18 21.34
C SER A 338 -11.62 -19.17 21.83
N ARG A 339 -12.85 -19.09 21.32
CA ARG A 339 -14.00 -19.91 21.71
C ARG A 339 -14.85 -20.27 20.51
N THR A 340 -15.61 -21.36 20.59
CA THR A 340 -16.59 -21.77 19.56
C THR A 340 -18.01 -21.27 19.82
N CYS A 341 -18.31 -20.79 21.03
CA CYS A 341 -19.58 -20.19 21.43
C CYS A 341 -19.40 -19.28 22.66
N GLY A 342 -20.41 -18.48 23.00
CA GLY A 342 -20.46 -17.70 24.24
C GLY A 342 -19.58 -16.44 24.25
N ALA A 343 -19.33 -15.85 23.08
CA ALA A 343 -18.47 -14.69 22.83
C ALA A 343 -16.98 -14.96 23.11
N GLY A 344 -16.27 -15.42 22.08
CA GLY A 344 -14.81 -15.48 22.05
C GLY A 344 -14.18 -14.21 21.48
N VAL A 345 -12.86 -14.16 21.52
CA VAL A 345 -12.05 -13.07 20.95
C VAL A 345 -11.09 -13.67 19.94
N ARG A 346 -10.97 -13.03 18.79
CA ARG A 346 -9.88 -13.25 17.83
C ARG A 346 -9.07 -11.98 17.71
N PHE A 347 -7.81 -12.11 17.33
CA PHE A 347 -6.94 -10.96 17.17
C PHE A 347 -6.15 -11.05 15.86
N ARG A 348 -5.71 -9.89 15.40
CA ARG A 348 -4.73 -9.73 14.34
C ARG A 348 -3.63 -8.79 14.80
N THR A 349 -2.48 -8.89 14.13
CA THR A 349 -1.29 -8.11 14.46
C THR A 349 -0.79 -7.39 13.23
N ARG A 350 -0.03 -6.32 13.41
CA ARG A 350 0.71 -5.66 12.32
C ARG A 350 2.10 -5.28 12.82
N GLN A 351 3.06 -5.24 11.91
CA GLN A 351 4.43 -4.88 12.23
C GLN A 351 4.75 -3.46 11.77
N CYS A 352 5.77 -2.85 12.36
CA CYS A 352 6.24 -1.53 11.94
C CYS A 352 7.35 -1.70 10.90
N ASP A 353 6.97 -2.20 9.74
CA ASP A 353 7.88 -2.70 8.72
C ASP A 353 7.55 -2.24 7.30
N ASN A 354 6.52 -1.39 7.14
CA ASN A 354 6.10 -0.90 5.83
C ASN A 354 6.10 0.63 5.72
N PRO A 355 7.26 1.29 5.90
CA PRO A 355 8.56 0.64 5.98
C PRO A 355 9.10 0.48 7.40
N ILE A 356 10.21 -0.25 7.52
CA ILE A 356 11.00 -0.29 8.74
C ILE A 356 11.62 1.10 9.01
N PRO A 357 11.54 1.64 10.24
CA PRO A 357 12.23 2.87 10.60
C PRO A 357 13.75 2.77 10.37
N ALA A 358 14.34 3.77 9.72
CA ALA A 358 15.78 3.84 9.47
C ALA A 358 16.35 5.25 9.67
N ASN A 359 17.66 5.33 9.89
CA ASN A 359 18.43 6.58 10.04
C ASN A 359 17.83 7.57 11.05
N GLY A 360 17.44 7.08 12.25
CA GLY A 360 16.82 7.90 13.29
C GLY A 360 15.35 8.23 13.03
N GLY A 361 14.70 7.51 12.12
CA GLY A 361 13.27 7.59 11.87
C GLY A 361 12.42 7.16 13.06
N ARG A 362 11.22 7.72 13.15
CA ARG A 362 10.25 7.41 14.21
C ARG A 362 9.71 6.00 14.04
N THR A 363 9.48 5.31 15.14
CA THR A 363 8.68 4.08 15.14
C THR A 363 7.21 4.41 14.91
N CYS A 364 6.46 3.42 14.42
CA CYS A 364 5.03 3.55 14.16
C CYS A 364 4.27 3.94 15.43
N TYR A 365 3.33 4.86 15.28
CA TYR A 365 2.45 5.32 16.36
C TYR A 365 1.10 4.61 16.27
N GLY A 366 0.59 4.10 17.39
CA GLY A 366 -0.69 3.38 17.47
C GLY A 366 -0.55 1.92 17.90
N ASN A 367 -1.66 1.18 17.84
CA ASN A 367 -1.69 -0.22 18.28
C ASN A 367 -1.15 -1.15 17.19
N ASN A 368 -0.35 -2.15 17.58
CA ASN A 368 0.10 -3.27 16.74
C ASN A 368 -0.78 -4.53 16.90
N TYR A 369 -1.84 -4.46 17.70
CA TYR A 369 -2.83 -5.52 17.90
C TYR A 369 -4.23 -4.96 17.73
N GLU A 370 -5.10 -5.73 17.09
CA GLU A 370 -6.53 -5.46 16.99
C GLU A 370 -7.30 -6.70 17.42
N PHE A 371 -8.36 -6.49 18.20
CA PHE A 371 -9.20 -7.56 18.76
C PHE A 371 -10.62 -7.41 18.23
N GLN A 372 -11.24 -8.54 17.93
CA GLN A 372 -12.63 -8.61 17.49
C GLN A 372 -13.35 -9.73 18.23
N LEU A 373 -14.60 -9.47 18.62
CA LEU A 373 -15.49 -10.52 19.13
C LEU A 373 -15.84 -11.50 18.02
N CYS A 374 -15.94 -12.77 18.37
CA CYS A 374 -16.33 -13.86 17.47
C CYS A 374 -17.16 -14.89 18.21
N ASN A 375 -17.95 -15.68 17.47
CA ASN A 375 -18.77 -16.77 18.03
C ASN A 375 -19.64 -16.31 19.22
N THR A 376 -20.44 -15.25 18.98
CA THR A 376 -21.30 -14.60 19.99
C THR A 376 -22.56 -15.39 20.32
N GLU A 377 -22.88 -16.45 19.57
CA GLU A 377 -24.02 -17.32 19.85
C GLU A 377 -23.88 -18.03 21.20
N GLU A 378 -24.98 -18.13 21.93
CA GLU A 378 -24.99 -18.78 23.23
C GLU A 378 -24.69 -20.28 23.10
N CYS A 379 -23.90 -20.82 24.03
CA CYS A 379 -23.59 -22.23 24.04
C CYS A 379 -24.83 -23.07 24.40
N ALA A 380 -25.03 -24.20 23.72
CA ALA A 380 -26.19 -25.10 23.93
C ALA A 380 -26.31 -25.68 25.36
N LYS A 381 -25.22 -25.65 26.14
CA LYS A 381 -25.27 -25.91 27.58
C LYS A 381 -25.54 -24.59 28.30
N ALA A 382 -26.71 -24.48 28.93
CA ALA A 382 -26.98 -23.41 29.87
C ALA A 382 -25.88 -23.38 30.94
N LEU A 383 -25.18 -22.25 31.05
CA LEU A 383 -24.32 -21.87 32.18
C LEU A 383 -23.05 -22.71 32.36
N ALA A 384 -22.11 -22.59 31.43
CA ALA A 384 -20.70 -22.61 31.81
C ALA A 384 -20.22 -21.16 31.85
N ASP A 385 -20.37 -20.52 33.02
CA ASP A 385 -19.61 -19.32 33.28
C ASP A 385 -18.13 -19.67 33.16
N PHE A 386 -17.45 -19.06 32.19
CA PHE A 386 -16.07 -19.40 31.91
C PHE A 386 -15.12 -19.02 33.05
N ARG A 387 -15.50 -18.04 33.88
CA ARG A 387 -14.78 -17.73 35.12
C ARG A 387 -14.99 -18.84 36.15
N GLU A 388 -16.18 -19.43 36.18
CA GLU A 388 -16.50 -20.58 37.04
C GLU A 388 -15.70 -21.82 36.63
N GLU A 389 -15.60 -22.12 35.32
CA GLU A 389 -14.75 -23.22 34.83
C GLU A 389 -13.29 -23.03 35.24
N GLN A 390 -12.78 -21.79 35.12
CA GLN A 390 -11.43 -21.44 35.53
C GLN A 390 -11.20 -21.64 37.03
N CYS A 391 -12.17 -21.27 37.87
CA CYS A 391 -12.09 -21.51 39.32
C CYS A 391 -12.18 -23.00 39.65
N LYS A 392 -13.11 -23.74 39.05
CA LYS A 392 -13.30 -25.19 39.27
C LYS A 392 -12.06 -26.03 38.92
N MET A 393 -11.24 -25.60 37.97
CA MET A 393 -9.96 -26.28 37.67
C MET A 393 -9.01 -26.34 38.88
N TRP A 394 -9.19 -25.47 39.88
CA TRP A 394 -8.37 -25.43 41.09
C TRP A 394 -8.91 -26.29 42.24
N ASP A 395 -10.16 -26.75 42.19
CA ASP A 395 -10.76 -27.63 43.21
C ASP A 395 -9.86 -28.84 43.57
N PRO A 396 -9.17 -29.52 42.61
CA PRO A 396 -8.31 -30.65 42.96
C PRO A 396 -6.95 -30.25 43.52
N HIS A 397 -6.48 -29.04 43.20
CA HIS A 397 -5.07 -28.63 43.21
C HIS A 397 -4.73 -27.57 44.26
N PHE A 398 -5.71 -26.85 44.80
CA PHE A 398 -5.46 -25.73 45.71
C PHE A 398 -6.10 -25.96 47.07
N GLU A 399 -5.26 -26.22 48.07
CA GLU A 399 -5.63 -26.34 49.47
C GLU A 399 -5.44 -24.98 50.16
N HIS A 400 -6.52 -24.44 50.72
CA HIS A 400 -6.48 -23.21 51.51
C HIS A 400 -6.71 -23.59 52.97
N GLN A 401 -5.87 -23.06 53.88
CA GLN A 401 -5.94 -23.39 55.32
C GLN A 401 -5.91 -24.91 55.62
N GLY A 402 -5.27 -25.72 54.75
CA GLY A 402 -5.12 -27.17 54.93
C GLY A 402 -6.34 -28.00 54.50
N VAL A 403 -7.32 -27.42 53.81
CA VAL A 403 -8.52 -28.12 53.30
C VAL A 403 -8.72 -27.83 51.81
N LYS A 404 -9.29 -28.78 51.08
CA LYS A 404 -9.72 -28.57 49.69
C LYS A 404 -11.04 -27.83 49.65
N HIS A 405 -11.13 -26.86 48.75
CA HIS A 405 -12.30 -25.99 48.61
C HIS A 405 -12.93 -26.13 47.24
N GLN A 406 -14.25 -25.94 47.17
CA GLN A 406 -14.94 -25.66 45.91
C GLN A 406 -14.86 -24.18 45.61
N TRP A 407 -14.22 -23.85 44.49
CA TRP A 407 -13.95 -22.48 44.08
C TRP A 407 -15.04 -21.96 43.15
N LEU A 408 -15.75 -20.93 43.60
CA LEU A 408 -16.79 -20.23 42.85
C LEU A 408 -16.21 -19.00 42.15
N PRO A 409 -16.78 -18.58 41.00
CA PRO A 409 -16.35 -17.38 40.30
C PRO A 409 -16.57 -16.13 41.17
N TYR A 410 -15.62 -15.21 41.15
CA TYR A 410 -15.74 -13.92 41.84
C TYR A 410 -15.48 -12.75 40.90
N GLU A 411 -16.42 -11.78 40.88
CA GLU A 411 -16.26 -10.49 40.20
C GLU A 411 -15.67 -9.48 41.19
N HIS A 412 -14.42 -9.04 40.95
CA HIS A 412 -13.78 -8.05 41.81
C HIS A 412 -14.48 -6.68 41.73
N PRO A 413 -14.70 -5.99 42.87
CA PRO A 413 -15.36 -4.69 42.85
C PRO A 413 -14.57 -3.64 42.06
N GLU A 414 -13.24 -3.61 42.24
CA GLU A 414 -12.34 -2.72 41.51
C GLU A 414 -12.19 -3.17 40.06
N HIS A 415 -12.39 -2.23 39.13
CA HIS A 415 -12.38 -2.50 37.70
C HIS A 415 -11.06 -3.16 37.28
N GLU A 416 -9.91 -2.61 37.69
CA GLU A 416 -8.55 -3.02 37.33
C GLU A 416 -8.21 -4.48 37.66
N GLU A 417 -8.84 -5.05 38.68
CA GLU A 417 -8.60 -6.43 39.10
C GLU A 417 -9.60 -7.44 38.50
N ARG A 418 -10.63 -7.00 37.76
CA ARG A 418 -11.65 -7.90 37.21
C ARG A 418 -11.12 -8.92 36.21
N CYS A 419 -9.98 -8.65 35.58
CA CYS A 419 -9.30 -9.59 34.67
C CYS A 419 -8.22 -10.44 35.35
N GLN A 420 -8.03 -10.29 36.66
CA GLN A 420 -7.32 -11.26 37.47
C GLN A 420 -8.29 -12.36 37.92
N LEU A 421 -7.80 -13.58 38.03
CA LEU A 421 -8.60 -14.71 38.48
C LEU A 421 -8.69 -14.69 40.02
N HIS A 422 -9.81 -14.19 40.51
CA HIS A 422 -10.22 -14.31 41.90
C HIS A 422 -11.33 -15.35 41.99
N CYS A 423 -11.23 -16.20 43.01
CA CYS A 423 -12.23 -17.22 43.28
C CYS A 423 -12.64 -17.16 44.75
N GLN A 424 -13.91 -17.44 45.01
CA GLN A 424 -14.47 -17.49 46.36
C GLN A 424 -14.62 -18.93 46.82
N SER A 425 -14.13 -19.25 48.01
CA SER A 425 -14.38 -20.56 48.62
C SER A 425 -15.84 -20.68 49.03
N LYS A 426 -16.48 -21.78 48.63
CA LYS A 426 -17.85 -22.10 49.05
C LYS A 426 -17.95 -22.48 50.53
N GLU A 427 -16.89 -23.05 51.10
CA GLU A 427 -16.87 -23.56 52.48
C GLU A 427 -16.60 -22.46 53.51
N THR A 428 -15.72 -21.50 53.19
CA THR A 428 -15.29 -20.45 54.13
C THR A 428 -15.81 -19.07 53.75
N GLY A 429 -16.16 -18.85 52.48
CA GLY A 429 -16.49 -17.53 51.95
C GLY A 429 -15.26 -16.67 51.60
N ASP A 430 -14.05 -17.15 51.87
CA ASP A 430 -12.81 -16.43 51.63
C ASP A 430 -12.57 -16.22 50.12
N VAL A 431 -12.18 -15.01 49.75
CA VAL A 431 -11.81 -14.66 48.37
C VAL A 431 -10.30 -14.72 48.24
N VAL A 432 -9.81 -15.52 47.30
CA VAL A 432 -8.38 -15.73 47.08
C VAL A 432 -8.02 -15.35 45.64
N SER A 433 -6.93 -14.60 45.49
CA SER A 433 -6.31 -14.36 44.19
C SER A 433 -5.48 -15.57 43.78
N MET A 434 -5.80 -16.15 42.62
CA MET A 434 -5.06 -17.29 42.05
C MET A 434 -3.74 -16.87 41.38
N LYS A 435 -3.36 -15.58 41.46
CA LYS A 435 -2.15 -14.99 40.85
C LYS A 435 -2.01 -15.30 39.34
N ARG A 436 -3.14 -15.40 38.64
CA ARG A 436 -3.20 -15.58 37.18
C ARG A 436 -4.24 -14.64 36.59
N MET A 437 -4.07 -14.31 35.30
CA MET A 437 -5.08 -13.61 34.53
C MET A 437 -6.16 -14.58 34.07
N VAL A 438 -7.39 -14.10 33.95
CA VAL A 438 -8.45 -14.88 33.31
C VAL A 438 -8.14 -15.03 31.82
N HIS A 439 -8.60 -16.13 31.23
CA HIS A 439 -8.42 -16.39 29.80
C HIS A 439 -9.16 -15.35 28.92
N ASP A 440 -8.59 -15.05 27.75
CA ASP A 440 -9.12 -14.07 26.81
C ASP A 440 -10.55 -14.41 26.35
N GLY A 441 -11.45 -13.44 26.48
CA GLY A 441 -12.89 -13.62 26.26
C GLY A 441 -13.72 -13.91 27.53
N THR A 442 -13.08 -14.03 28.71
CA THR A 442 -13.81 -14.06 29.98
C THR A 442 -14.49 -12.71 30.21
N ARG A 443 -15.75 -12.69 30.61
CA ARG A 443 -16.47 -11.43 30.88
C ARG A 443 -15.86 -10.69 32.05
N CYS A 444 -15.75 -9.36 31.93
CA CYS A 444 -15.29 -8.48 33.00
C CYS A 444 -16.35 -8.32 34.09
N SER A 445 -17.63 -8.23 33.69
CA SER A 445 -18.75 -8.06 34.61
C SER A 445 -19.94 -8.89 34.15
N TYR A 446 -20.69 -9.44 35.09
CA TYR A 446 -21.95 -10.12 34.78
C TYR A 446 -23.08 -9.14 34.41
N LYS A 447 -22.89 -7.83 34.66
CA LYS A 447 -23.85 -6.79 34.30
C LYS A 447 -23.70 -6.29 32.86
N ASP A 448 -22.51 -6.44 32.28
CA ASP A 448 -22.20 -5.99 30.93
C ASP A 448 -21.78 -7.16 30.05
N HIS A 449 -22.59 -7.45 29.03
CA HIS A 449 -22.39 -8.58 28.13
C HIS A 449 -21.24 -8.35 27.13
N TYR A 450 -20.80 -7.10 26.95
CA TYR A 450 -19.85 -6.72 25.90
C TYR A 450 -18.41 -6.54 26.41
N SER A 451 -18.23 -6.34 27.72
CA SER A 451 -16.90 -6.19 28.31
C SER A 451 -16.25 -7.55 28.58
N VAL A 452 -15.13 -7.81 27.89
CA VAL A 452 -14.34 -9.05 28.03
C VAL A 452 -12.87 -8.76 28.31
N CYS A 453 -12.22 -9.67 29.03
CA CYS A 453 -10.79 -9.60 29.35
C CYS A 453 -9.94 -10.03 28.15
N VAL A 454 -8.85 -9.30 27.89
CA VAL A 454 -7.92 -9.57 26.79
C VAL A 454 -6.48 -9.27 27.23
N ARG A 455 -5.60 -10.26 27.16
CA ARG A 455 -4.18 -10.22 27.60
C ARG A 455 -3.98 -9.69 29.02
N GLY A 456 -4.93 -9.97 29.92
CA GLY A 456 -4.88 -9.54 31.32
C GLY A 456 -5.13 -8.04 31.57
N GLU A 457 -5.40 -7.26 30.52
CA GLU A 457 -5.85 -5.88 30.62
C GLU A 457 -7.37 -5.80 30.46
N LEU A 458 -8.00 -4.85 31.16
CA LEU A 458 -9.39 -4.50 30.86
C LEU A 458 -9.46 -3.71 29.57
N LYS A 459 -9.84 -4.40 28.51
CA LYS A 459 -10.38 -3.73 27.34
C LYS A 459 -11.87 -3.96 27.31
N CYS A 460 -12.63 -2.94 27.74
CA CYS A 460 -14.01 -2.82 27.31
C CYS A 460 -13.97 -2.67 25.78
N LEU A 461 -14.14 -3.79 25.08
CA LEU A 461 -14.58 -3.76 23.70
C LEU A 461 -16.01 -3.23 23.75
N LEU A 462 -16.16 -1.91 23.80
CA LEU A 462 -17.41 -1.26 23.42
C LEU A 462 -17.66 -1.74 22.00
N GLY A 463 -18.53 -2.74 21.87
CA GLY A 463 -18.95 -3.23 20.59
C GLY A 463 -19.37 -2.02 19.77
N SER A 464 -18.70 -1.80 18.65
CA SER A 464 -19.24 -1.09 17.50
C SER A 464 -20.39 -1.92 16.94
N ILE A 465 -21.42 -2.11 17.75
CA ILE A 465 -22.72 -2.68 17.44
C ILE A 465 -23.70 -1.57 17.83
N LEU A 466 -23.79 -0.56 16.98
CA LEU A 466 -25.12 -0.04 16.70
C LEU A 466 -25.78 -1.12 15.84
N PRO A 467 -26.92 -1.71 16.26
CA PRO A 467 -27.77 -2.38 15.30
C PRO A 467 -28.20 -1.32 14.28
N LEU A 468 -27.79 -1.50 13.02
CA LEU A 468 -28.52 -0.93 11.90
C LEU A 468 -29.87 -1.64 11.87
N GLU A 469 -30.90 -0.98 12.40
CA GLU A 469 -32.27 -1.11 11.88
C GLU A 469 -32.47 -0.10 10.75
#